data_AF-A0A830HPW0-F1
#
_entry.id   AF-A0A830HPW0-F1
#
_cell.length_a   1.000
_cell.length_b   1.000
_cell.length_c   1.000
_cell.angle_alpha   90.00
_cell.angle_beta   90.00
_cell.angle_gamma   90.00
#
_symmetry.space_group_name_H-M   'P 1'
#
loop_
_entity.id
_entity.type
_entity.pdbx_description
1 polymer ?
#
loop_
_entity_poly.entity_id
_entity_poly.type
_entity_poly.pdbx_seq_one_letter_code
_entity_poly.pdbx_strand_id
1 'polypeptide(L)'
;MQTNPAKEGHNTDVYFEKKWSWISDGDKFSDRLRYADVQKEKKKGFLSGDFKRRDEFSNTIRTEQYRELLSQEADHAKKALEVVASAYDDGELEAGETPQEAKRRMHRQMYDTVFDERDLVPDNTTRDRLHISEEEMQLQKLKKQTQNPTNLSKGRKYGSYRTTNMLIGSTSDTTDYEKPEFARKPIVQNTFYRKMNILFPPSAAAEPAPLK
;
A
#
# COMPACT_ATOMS: atom_id res chain seq x y z
N MET A 1 -62.53 -58.93 -9.41
CA MET A 1 -61.47 -57.91 -9.45
C MET A 1 -60.54 -58.16 -8.28
N GLN A 2 -59.23 -58.20 -8.49
CA GLN A 2 -58.25 -58.44 -7.44
C GLN A 2 -57.51 -57.13 -7.17
N THR A 3 -57.63 -56.62 -5.95
CA THR A 3 -56.93 -55.41 -5.48
C THR A 3 -55.83 -55.83 -4.52
N ASN A 4 -54.62 -55.31 -4.70
CA ASN A 4 -53.51 -55.55 -3.78
C ASN A 4 -53.46 -54.41 -2.75
N PRO A 5 -53.30 -54.71 -1.45
CA PRO A 5 -53.12 -53.69 -0.44
C PRO A 5 -51.79 -52.96 -0.64
N ALA A 6 -51.73 -51.70 -0.23
CA ALA A 6 -50.48 -50.93 -0.23
C ALA A 6 -49.46 -51.64 0.68
N LYS A 7 -48.25 -51.85 0.16
CA LYS A 7 -47.14 -52.40 0.94
C LYS A 7 -46.51 -51.28 1.76
N GLU A 8 -46.23 -51.54 3.03
CA GLU A 8 -45.61 -50.58 3.94
C GLU A 8 -44.08 -50.84 4.02
N GLY A 9 -43.25 -49.79 3.99
CA GLY A 9 -41.78 -49.88 4.08
C GLY A 9 -41.02 -49.01 3.08
N HIS A 10 -39.68 -49.13 3.05
CA HIS A 10 -38.77 -48.39 2.15
C HIS A 10 -37.98 -49.36 1.26
N ASN A 11 -38.70 -50.30 0.65
CA ASN A 11 -38.12 -51.29 -0.28
C ASN A 11 -38.60 -51.01 -1.70
N THR A 12 -37.86 -51.54 -2.68
CA THR A 12 -38.16 -51.38 -4.12
C THR A 12 -39.55 -51.86 -4.52
N ASP A 13 -40.13 -52.78 -3.75
CA ASP A 13 -41.47 -53.33 -3.92
C ASP A 13 -42.62 -52.37 -3.56
N VAL A 14 -42.31 -51.29 -2.84
CA VAL A 14 -43.28 -50.26 -2.41
C VAL A 14 -43.46 -49.21 -3.51
N TYR A 15 -42.40 -48.96 -4.29
CA TYR A 15 -42.47 -48.06 -5.43
C TYR A 15 -43.25 -48.69 -6.60
N PHE A 16 -43.85 -47.83 -7.42
CA PHE A 16 -44.56 -48.27 -8.64
C PHE A 16 -43.61 -48.98 -9.61
N GLU A 17 -42.38 -48.49 -9.73
CA GLU A 17 -41.32 -49.13 -10.48
C GLU A 17 -40.52 -50.08 -9.59
N LYS A 18 -40.63 -51.38 -9.88
CA LYS A 18 -39.91 -52.42 -9.12
C LYS A 18 -38.40 -52.38 -9.32
N LYS A 19 -37.94 -51.83 -10.45
CA LYS A 19 -36.52 -51.72 -10.77
C LYS A 19 -35.99 -50.39 -10.27
N TRP A 20 -35.24 -50.42 -9.18
CA TRP A 20 -34.48 -49.26 -8.73
C TRP A 20 -33.28 -49.03 -9.65
N SER A 21 -33.24 -47.86 -10.29
CA SER A 21 -32.14 -47.46 -11.16
C SER A 21 -31.44 -46.27 -10.54
N TRP A 22 -30.15 -46.38 -10.22
CA TRP A 22 -29.32 -45.23 -9.87
C TRP A 22 -28.68 -44.65 -11.14
N ILE A 23 -28.36 -43.35 -11.14
CA ILE A 23 -27.73 -42.71 -12.30
C ILE A 23 -26.30 -43.22 -12.53
N SER A 24 -25.65 -43.70 -11.47
CA SER A 24 -24.26 -44.16 -11.48
C SER A 24 -24.10 -45.60 -11.98
N ASP A 25 -25.17 -46.24 -12.47
CA ASP A 25 -25.10 -47.65 -12.85
C ASP A 25 -24.36 -47.79 -14.17
N GLY A 26 -23.35 -48.65 -14.20
CA GLY A 26 -22.52 -48.86 -15.38
C GLY A 26 -21.42 -47.81 -15.60
N ASP A 27 -21.34 -46.74 -14.81
CA ASP A 27 -20.19 -45.84 -14.84
C ASP A 27 -19.06 -46.35 -13.94
N LYS A 28 -17.82 -46.23 -14.41
CA LYS A 28 -16.65 -46.67 -13.66
C LYS A 28 -16.23 -45.56 -12.71
N PHE A 29 -16.20 -45.87 -11.43
CA PHE A 29 -15.65 -44.97 -10.43
C PHE A 29 -14.18 -44.63 -10.74
N SER A 30 -13.87 -43.33 -10.81
CA SER A 30 -12.53 -42.82 -11.13
C SER A 30 -12.17 -41.64 -10.23
N ASP A 31 -11.24 -41.87 -9.32
CA ASP A 31 -10.79 -40.86 -8.34
C ASP A 31 -10.16 -39.63 -8.99
N ARG A 32 -9.38 -39.81 -10.07
CA ARG A 32 -8.60 -38.73 -10.68
C ARG A 32 -8.48 -38.88 -12.19
N LEU A 33 -8.44 -37.74 -12.87
CA LEU A 33 -8.09 -37.69 -14.28
C LEU A 33 -6.59 -37.92 -14.46
N ARG A 34 -6.22 -39.01 -15.13
CA ARG A 34 -4.82 -39.31 -15.43
C ARG A 34 -4.40 -38.60 -16.71
N TYR A 35 -3.72 -37.46 -16.56
CA TYR A 35 -3.23 -36.68 -17.71
C TYR A 35 -2.26 -37.44 -18.63
N ALA A 36 -1.60 -38.48 -18.14
CA ALA A 36 -0.75 -39.33 -18.97
C ALA A 36 -1.53 -40.08 -20.06
N ASP A 37 -2.79 -40.42 -19.80
CA ASP A 37 -3.62 -41.18 -20.73
C ASP A 37 -4.27 -40.26 -21.78
N VAL A 38 -4.56 -39.00 -21.38
CA VAL A 38 -5.23 -38.00 -22.23
C VAL A 38 -4.23 -37.19 -23.06
N GLN A 39 -3.10 -36.78 -22.46
CA GLN A 39 -2.09 -35.94 -23.10
C GLN A 39 -0.88 -36.80 -23.46
N LYS A 40 -0.75 -37.19 -24.73
CA LYS A 40 0.37 -38.03 -25.20
C LYS A 40 1.70 -37.28 -25.28
N GLU A 41 1.66 -35.97 -25.50
CA GLU A 41 2.85 -35.14 -25.66
C GLU A 41 3.05 -34.20 -24.47
N LYS A 42 4.23 -34.27 -23.84
CA LYS A 42 4.70 -33.26 -22.88
C LYS A 42 5.55 -32.23 -23.61
N LYS A 43 5.19 -30.96 -23.52
CA LYS A 43 6.00 -29.85 -24.06
C LYS A 43 6.86 -29.28 -22.94
N LYS A 44 8.13 -29.02 -23.21
CA LYS A 44 9.03 -28.34 -22.26
C LYS A 44 8.59 -26.88 -22.10
N GLY A 45 8.18 -26.49 -20.89
CA GLY A 45 7.85 -25.11 -20.55
C GLY A 45 9.03 -24.38 -19.92
N PHE A 46 8.82 -23.10 -19.56
CA PHE A 46 9.87 -22.23 -19.02
C PHE A 46 10.39 -22.72 -17.66
N LEU A 47 9.52 -22.84 -16.66
CA LEU A 47 9.86 -23.28 -15.30
C LEU A 47 9.25 -24.65 -14.93
N SER A 48 8.29 -25.13 -15.72
CA SER A 48 7.68 -26.45 -15.55
C SER A 48 7.50 -27.14 -16.91
N GLY A 49 7.87 -28.42 -16.99
CA GLY A 49 7.78 -29.27 -18.19
C GLY A 49 6.68 -30.33 -18.12
N ASP A 50 5.69 -30.13 -17.26
CA ASP A 50 4.64 -31.10 -16.97
C ASP A 50 3.42 -30.96 -17.90
N PHE A 51 2.47 -31.89 -17.77
CA PHE A 51 1.17 -31.82 -18.41
C PHE A 51 0.42 -30.53 -18.05
N LYS A 52 -0.47 -30.08 -18.94
CA LYS A 52 -1.36 -28.95 -18.65
C LYS A 52 -2.50 -29.43 -17.75
N ARG A 53 -2.53 -28.96 -16.50
CA ARG A 53 -3.47 -29.42 -15.45
C ARG A 53 -4.40 -28.33 -14.91
N ARG A 54 -4.85 -27.41 -15.78
CA ARG A 54 -5.74 -26.32 -15.35
C ARG A 54 -7.13 -26.79 -14.90
N ASP A 55 -7.55 -27.95 -15.40
CA ASP A 55 -8.80 -28.64 -15.13
C ASP A 55 -8.71 -29.64 -13.96
N GLU A 56 -7.54 -29.78 -13.30
CA GLU A 56 -7.34 -30.78 -12.24
C GLU A 56 -8.30 -30.56 -11.05
N PHE A 57 -8.63 -29.31 -10.77
CA PHE A 57 -9.54 -28.90 -9.70
C PHE A 57 -11.00 -28.76 -10.16
N SER A 58 -11.34 -29.20 -11.38
CA SER A 58 -12.75 -29.39 -11.76
C SER A 58 -13.33 -30.68 -11.18
N ASN A 59 -12.48 -31.63 -10.77
CA ASN A 59 -12.91 -32.84 -10.05
C ASN A 59 -13.10 -32.51 -8.55
N THR A 60 -14.28 -32.85 -8.02
CA THR A 60 -14.65 -32.62 -6.62
C THR A 60 -13.73 -33.37 -5.66
N ILE A 61 -13.40 -34.63 -5.94
CA ILE A 61 -12.50 -35.46 -5.12
C ILE A 61 -11.14 -34.78 -4.98
N ARG A 62 -10.58 -34.30 -6.10
CA ARG A 62 -9.27 -33.63 -6.09
C ARG A 62 -9.30 -32.31 -5.33
N THR A 63 -10.41 -31.61 -5.39
CA THR A 63 -10.64 -30.36 -4.64
C THR A 63 -10.72 -30.63 -3.13
N GLU A 64 -11.44 -31.66 -2.69
CA GLU A 64 -11.51 -32.02 -1.27
C GLU A 64 -10.15 -32.50 -0.73
N GLN A 65 -9.41 -33.31 -1.50
CA GLN A 65 -8.04 -33.69 -1.15
C GLN A 65 -7.12 -32.48 -0.96
N TYR A 66 -7.28 -31.44 -1.79
CA TYR A 66 -6.50 -30.22 -1.66
C TYR A 66 -6.91 -29.40 -0.43
N ARG A 67 -8.21 -29.34 -0.10
CA ARG A 67 -8.69 -28.70 1.12
C ARG A 67 -8.20 -29.40 2.38
N GLU A 68 -8.18 -30.73 2.38
CA GLU A 68 -7.64 -31.53 3.48
C GLU A 68 -6.15 -31.20 3.71
N LEU A 69 -5.37 -31.15 2.63
CA LEU A 69 -3.96 -30.78 2.68
C LEU A 69 -3.76 -29.36 3.23
N LEU A 70 -4.53 -28.37 2.75
CA LEU A 70 -4.45 -27.00 3.26
C LEU A 70 -4.82 -26.90 4.74
N SER A 71 -5.80 -27.70 5.20
CA SER A 71 -6.18 -27.76 6.61
C SER A 71 -5.03 -28.29 7.46
N GLN A 72 -4.40 -29.39 7.02
CA GLN A 72 -3.25 -29.97 7.70
C GLN A 72 -2.08 -28.99 7.75
N GLU A 73 -1.74 -28.35 6.63
CA GLU A 73 -0.67 -27.34 6.57
C GLU A 73 -0.93 -26.16 7.51
N ALA A 74 -2.17 -25.68 7.58
CA ALA A 74 -2.55 -24.61 8.51
C ALA A 74 -2.39 -25.04 9.98
N ASP A 75 -2.75 -26.28 10.32
CA ASP A 75 -2.60 -26.80 11.67
C ASP A 75 -1.12 -27.00 12.04
N HIS A 76 -0.29 -27.45 11.10
CA HIS A 76 1.15 -27.54 11.29
C HIS A 76 1.79 -26.15 11.44
N ALA A 77 1.37 -25.16 10.65
CA ALA A 77 1.86 -23.80 10.76
C ALA A 77 1.51 -23.16 12.12
N LYS A 78 0.29 -23.38 12.62
CA LYS A 78 -0.12 -22.94 13.96
C LYS A 78 0.72 -23.58 15.06
N LYS A 79 0.92 -24.90 15.00
CA LYS A 79 1.77 -25.62 15.96
C LYS A 79 3.22 -25.13 15.93
N ALA A 80 3.76 -24.87 14.73
CA ALA A 80 5.10 -24.30 14.59
C ALA A 80 5.19 -22.90 15.22
N LEU A 81 4.18 -22.05 15.01
CA LEU A 81 4.09 -20.73 15.65
C LEU A 81 3.96 -20.83 17.16
N GLU A 82 3.19 -21.77 17.69
CA GLU A 82 3.04 -21.98 19.13
C GLU A 82 4.35 -22.45 19.78
N VAL A 83 5.07 -23.39 19.16
CA VAL A 83 6.41 -23.81 19.60
C VAL A 83 7.38 -22.64 19.59
N VAL A 84 7.37 -21.84 18.53
CA VAL A 84 8.19 -20.63 18.43
C VAL A 84 7.80 -19.62 19.51
N ALA A 85 6.51 -19.31 19.68
CA ALA A 85 6.02 -18.36 20.69
C ALA A 85 6.37 -18.81 22.11
N SER A 86 6.24 -20.10 22.43
CA SER A 86 6.65 -20.66 23.72
C SER A 86 8.16 -20.58 23.97
N ALA A 87 8.96 -20.49 22.90
CA ALA A 87 10.40 -20.25 23.00
C ALA A 87 10.76 -18.75 23.10
N TYR A 88 9.81 -17.86 22.82
CA TYR A 88 9.97 -16.39 22.83
C TYR A 88 9.22 -15.71 24.00
N ASP A 89 8.58 -16.46 24.90
CA ASP A 89 7.79 -15.96 26.05
C ASP A 89 8.62 -15.28 27.17
N ASP A 90 9.85 -14.86 26.86
CA ASP A 90 10.70 -14.01 27.71
C ASP A 90 10.68 -12.52 27.26
N GLY A 91 9.82 -12.13 26.31
CA GLY A 91 9.85 -10.78 25.71
C GLY A 91 8.47 -10.19 25.37
N GLU A 92 7.94 -9.41 26.31
CA GLU A 92 6.75 -8.55 26.23
C GLU A 92 6.75 -7.65 24.98
N LEU A 93 5.74 -7.79 24.11
CA LEU A 93 5.50 -6.88 22.97
C LEU A 93 4.08 -6.29 23.06
N GLU A 94 4.05 -5.01 23.41
CA GLU A 94 2.85 -4.15 23.45
C GLU A 94 2.17 -4.04 22.08
N ALA A 95 0.87 -4.33 22.04
CA ALA A 95 0.03 -4.20 20.86
C ALA A 95 -0.41 -2.74 20.68
N GLY A 96 0.15 -2.06 19.67
CA GLY A 96 -0.29 -0.74 19.25
C GLY A 96 -1.70 -0.73 18.64
N GLU A 97 -2.40 0.40 18.79
CA GLU A 97 -3.79 0.63 18.35
C GLU A 97 -4.07 0.28 16.87
N THR A 98 -5.25 -0.30 16.62
CA THR A 98 -5.64 -0.74 15.27
C THR A 98 -6.00 0.43 14.34
N PRO A 99 -5.65 0.38 13.04
CA PRO A 99 -5.88 1.47 12.06
C PRO A 99 -7.35 1.87 11.81
N GLN A 100 -8.31 1.16 12.40
CA GLN A 100 -9.73 1.26 12.09
C GLN A 100 -10.42 2.39 12.87
N GLU A 101 -9.93 2.72 14.07
CA GLU A 101 -10.46 3.82 14.89
C GLU A 101 -10.02 5.20 14.38
N ALA A 102 -8.81 5.30 13.80
CA ALA A 102 -8.31 6.54 13.19
C ALA A 102 -9.18 7.01 12.00
N LYS A 103 -9.80 6.09 11.25
CA LYS A 103 -10.64 6.42 10.08
C LYS A 103 -11.98 7.06 10.45
N ARG A 104 -12.51 6.78 11.65
CA ARG A 104 -13.83 7.30 12.07
C ARG A 104 -13.82 8.78 12.45
N ARG A 105 -12.68 9.33 12.86
CA ARG A 105 -12.56 10.75 13.26
C ARG A 105 -12.58 11.76 12.11
N MET A 106 -12.46 11.31 10.85
CA MET A 106 -12.16 12.20 9.71
C MET A 106 -13.29 12.33 8.67
N HIS A 107 -14.45 11.69 8.86
CA HIS A 107 -15.49 11.75 7.84
C HIS A 107 -16.36 13.01 8.01
N ARG A 108 -16.00 14.09 7.29
CA ARG A 108 -16.88 15.26 7.10
C ARG A 108 -18.24 14.78 6.56
N GLN A 109 -19.34 15.38 7.00
CA GLN A 109 -20.66 15.00 6.50
C GLN A 109 -20.78 15.37 5.01
N MET A 110 -21.52 14.56 4.26
CA MET A 110 -21.71 14.78 2.81
C MET A 110 -22.38 16.13 2.52
N TYR A 111 -23.30 16.56 3.38
CA TYR A 111 -23.97 17.86 3.26
C TYR A 111 -22.96 19.02 3.24
N ASP A 112 -22.03 19.05 4.19
CA ASP A 112 -20.99 20.09 4.30
C ASP A 112 -19.93 20.02 3.19
N THR A 113 -19.89 18.92 2.43
CA THR A 113 -18.96 18.77 1.29
C THR A 113 -19.62 19.20 -0.03
N VAL A 114 -20.94 19.06 -0.14
CA VAL A 114 -21.71 19.42 -1.33
C VAL A 114 -22.09 20.90 -1.33
N PHE A 115 -22.40 21.45 -0.16
CA PHE A 115 -22.70 22.85 0.01
C PHE A 115 -21.46 23.56 0.52
N ASP A 116 -20.77 24.25 -0.38
CA ASP A 116 -19.64 25.09 -0.02
C ASP A 116 -20.09 26.11 1.04
N GLU A 117 -19.25 26.29 2.07
CA GLU A 117 -19.40 27.39 3.02
C GLU A 117 -19.27 28.68 2.22
N ARG A 118 -20.42 29.28 1.89
CA ARG A 118 -20.58 30.42 0.97
C ARG A 118 -19.36 31.32 0.97
N ASP A 119 -18.59 31.21 -0.11
CA ASP A 119 -17.54 32.16 -0.45
C ASP A 119 -18.16 33.56 -0.48
N LEU A 120 -17.86 34.37 0.54
CA LEU A 120 -17.88 35.82 0.40
C LEU A 120 -16.78 36.18 -0.58
N VAL A 121 -17.05 36.01 -1.88
CA VAL A 121 -16.15 36.41 -2.96
C VAL A 121 -15.85 37.89 -2.76
N PRO A 122 -14.60 38.30 -2.47
CA PRO A 122 -14.28 39.71 -2.51
C PRO A 122 -14.32 40.11 -3.98
N ASP A 123 -15.34 40.90 -4.34
CA ASP A 123 -15.40 41.60 -5.62
C ASP A 123 -14.02 42.23 -5.89
N ASN A 124 -13.45 41.91 -7.06
CA ASN A 124 -12.10 42.30 -7.48
C ASN A 124 -11.92 43.83 -7.71
N THR A 125 -12.77 44.68 -7.13
CA THR A 125 -12.82 46.12 -7.40
C THR A 125 -12.64 47.04 -6.20
N THR A 126 -12.54 46.52 -4.97
CA THR A 126 -12.34 47.38 -3.79
C THR A 126 -11.01 47.08 -3.08
N ARG A 127 -10.20 48.13 -2.98
CA ARG A 127 -8.81 48.19 -2.51
C ARG A 127 -8.64 48.00 -0.99
N ASP A 128 -9.54 47.32 -0.29
CA ASP A 128 -9.41 47.12 1.16
C ASP A 128 -8.79 45.76 1.47
N ARG A 129 -7.48 45.70 1.26
CA ARG A 129 -6.61 44.56 1.54
C ARG A 129 -6.28 44.48 3.03
N LEU A 130 -7.14 43.85 3.82
CA LEU A 130 -6.75 43.31 5.12
C LEU A 130 -7.48 41.96 5.28
N HIS A 131 -6.72 40.86 5.21
CA HIS A 131 -7.15 39.45 5.39
C HIS A 131 -7.65 38.69 4.15
N ILE A 132 -6.82 38.61 3.10
CA ILE A 132 -6.88 37.46 2.17
C ILE A 132 -6.08 36.34 2.82
N SER A 133 -6.68 35.17 3.03
CA SER A 133 -5.97 34.01 3.56
C SER A 133 -4.84 33.59 2.58
N GLU A 134 -3.71 33.08 3.09
CA GLU A 134 -2.60 32.67 2.21
C GLU A 134 -3.02 31.62 1.17
N GLU A 135 -4.05 30.84 1.48
CA GLU A 135 -4.62 29.80 0.63
C GLU A 135 -5.39 30.38 -0.56
N GLU A 136 -6.21 31.41 -0.36
CA GLU A 136 -6.93 32.12 -1.42
C GLU A 136 -5.97 32.81 -2.41
N MET A 137 -4.86 33.37 -1.90
CA MET A 137 -3.84 33.99 -2.74
C MET A 137 -3.08 32.97 -3.60
N GLN A 138 -2.97 31.72 -3.15
CA GLN A 138 -2.35 30.63 -3.91
C GLN A 138 -3.28 30.10 -5.00
N LEU A 139 -4.59 30.04 -4.73
CA LEU A 139 -5.61 29.66 -5.72
C LEU A 139 -5.64 30.62 -6.92
N GLN A 140 -5.43 31.93 -6.70
CA GLN A 140 -5.34 32.92 -7.78
C GLN A 140 -4.13 32.71 -8.72
N LYS A 141 -3.06 32.05 -8.25
CA LYS A 141 -1.86 31.75 -9.06
C LYS A 141 -2.03 30.51 -9.93
N LEU A 142 -3.04 29.69 -9.66
CA LEU A 142 -3.30 28.45 -10.39
C LEU A 142 -4.21 28.72 -11.59
N LYS A 143 -3.88 28.12 -12.73
CA LYS A 143 -4.72 28.19 -13.94
C LYS A 143 -6.06 27.46 -13.80
N LYS A 144 -6.21 26.63 -12.76
CA LYS A 144 -7.40 25.82 -12.49
C LYS A 144 -7.74 25.93 -11.01
N GLN A 145 -9.01 26.16 -10.70
CA GLN A 145 -9.53 26.07 -9.35
C GLN A 145 -9.42 24.61 -8.87
N THR A 146 -8.61 24.37 -7.84
CA THR A 146 -8.35 23.04 -7.29
C THR A 146 -7.99 23.16 -5.81
N GLN A 147 -8.60 22.31 -4.99
CA GLN A 147 -8.29 22.19 -3.56
C GLN A 147 -7.27 21.07 -3.28
N ASN A 148 -6.56 20.59 -4.31
CA ASN A 148 -5.56 19.54 -4.13
C ASN A 148 -4.29 20.12 -3.48
N PRO A 149 -3.90 19.69 -2.26
CA PRO A 149 -2.74 20.24 -1.56
C PRO A 149 -1.42 20.07 -2.33
N THR A 150 -1.31 19.05 -3.18
CA THR A 150 -0.11 18.79 -3.99
C THR A 150 0.06 19.72 -5.20
N ASN A 151 -1.01 20.44 -5.57
CA ASN A 151 -1.01 21.48 -6.59
C ASN A 151 -0.83 22.88 -5.98
N LEU A 152 -1.31 23.08 -4.74
CA LEU A 152 -1.20 24.34 -4.01
C LEU A 152 0.23 24.59 -3.50
N SER A 153 0.89 23.54 -3.02
CA SER A 153 2.25 23.63 -2.49
C SER A 153 3.24 22.69 -3.17
N LYS A 154 4.50 23.14 -3.27
CA LYS A 154 5.63 22.32 -3.70
C LYS A 154 6.04 21.29 -2.64
N GLY A 155 5.85 21.61 -1.36
CA GLY A 155 6.17 20.73 -0.24
C GLY A 155 5.13 19.62 -0.11
N ARG A 156 5.49 18.39 -0.49
CA ARG A 156 4.59 17.23 -0.48
C ARG A 156 4.91 16.28 0.67
N LYS A 157 3.87 15.82 1.38
CA LYS A 157 3.99 14.80 2.43
C LYS A 157 3.66 13.43 1.84
N TYR A 158 4.65 12.54 1.79
CA TYR A 158 4.54 11.25 1.10
C TYR A 158 4.13 10.06 2.00
N GLY A 159 4.20 10.21 3.32
CA GLY A 159 3.82 9.16 4.28
C GLY A 159 4.65 7.87 4.09
N SER A 160 3.97 6.72 4.12
CA SER A 160 4.59 5.39 3.97
C SER A 160 5.06 5.09 2.55
N TYR A 161 4.46 5.73 1.54
CA TYR A 161 4.82 5.51 0.14
C TYR A 161 5.99 6.42 -0.23
N ARG A 162 7.14 5.84 -0.57
CA ARG A 162 8.32 6.59 -1.03
C ARG A 162 8.78 6.05 -2.37
N THR A 163 9.19 6.96 -3.25
CA THR A 163 9.86 6.56 -4.50
C THR A 163 11.30 6.15 -4.21
N THR A 164 11.89 5.33 -5.07
CA THR A 164 13.29 4.90 -4.95
C THR A 164 14.25 6.10 -4.87
N ASN A 165 13.99 7.15 -5.66
CA ASN A 165 14.82 8.36 -5.66
C ASN A 165 14.77 9.12 -4.32
N MET A 166 13.61 9.19 -3.67
CA MET A 166 13.48 9.83 -2.35
C MET A 166 14.23 9.08 -1.26
N LEU A 167 14.42 7.77 -1.42
CA LEU A 167 15.13 6.96 -0.44
C LEU A 167 16.64 7.25 -0.46
N ILE A 168 17.24 7.41 -1.64
CA ILE A 168 18.68 7.65 -1.82
C ILE A 168 19.13 8.96 -1.15
N GLY A 169 18.35 10.02 -1.26
CA GLY A 169 18.68 11.33 -0.67
C GLY A 169 18.12 11.54 0.74
N SER A 170 17.41 10.57 1.33
CA SER A 170 16.66 10.80 2.56
C SER A 170 17.53 11.13 3.78
N THR A 171 18.80 10.71 3.76
CA THR A 171 19.76 10.97 4.84
C THR A 171 20.58 12.23 4.64
N SER A 172 20.51 12.88 3.46
CA SER A 172 21.32 14.07 3.18
C SER A 172 21.02 15.17 4.18
N ASP A 173 19.75 15.41 4.50
CA ASP A 173 19.36 16.55 5.35
C ASP A 173 19.73 16.33 6.82
N THR A 174 19.94 15.08 7.25
CA THR A 174 20.33 14.71 8.61
C THR A 174 21.83 14.42 8.75
N THR A 175 22.60 14.61 7.68
CA THR A 175 24.05 14.38 7.71
C THR A 175 24.74 15.60 8.31
N ASP A 176 25.73 15.39 9.17
CA ASP A 176 26.56 16.46 9.72
C ASP A 176 27.47 17.04 8.62
N TYR A 177 27.10 18.22 8.13
CA TYR A 177 27.90 18.93 7.11
C TYR A 177 28.95 19.82 7.77
N GLU A 178 30.22 19.50 7.53
CA GLU A 178 31.34 20.36 7.92
C GLU A 178 31.77 21.28 6.78
N LYS A 179 32.24 22.47 7.14
CA LYS A 179 32.82 23.39 6.17
C LYS A 179 34.15 22.80 5.65
N PRO A 180 34.41 22.83 4.33
CA PRO A 180 35.66 22.30 3.79
C PRO A 180 36.88 23.07 4.33
N GLU A 181 37.95 22.32 4.61
CA GLU A 181 39.24 22.86 5.11
C GLU A 181 39.83 23.90 4.15
N PHE A 182 39.83 23.57 2.85
CA PHE A 182 40.41 24.41 1.80
C PHE A 182 39.34 24.92 0.84
N ALA A 183 38.77 26.08 1.16
CA ALA A 183 37.91 26.84 0.26
C ALA A 183 38.63 28.09 -0.27
N ARG A 184 38.46 28.39 -1.56
CA ARG A 184 38.97 29.63 -2.17
C ARG A 184 38.31 30.84 -1.49
N LYS A 185 39.11 31.69 -0.85
CA LYS A 185 38.64 32.92 -0.19
C LYS A 185 38.82 34.11 -1.14
N PRO A 186 37.77 34.92 -1.41
CA PRO A 186 37.87 36.06 -2.31
C PRO A 186 38.51 37.26 -1.61
N ILE A 187 39.81 37.18 -1.31
CA ILE A 187 40.54 38.20 -0.54
C ILE A 187 40.49 39.56 -1.23
N VAL A 188 40.75 39.61 -2.55
CA VAL A 188 40.76 40.86 -3.32
C VAL A 188 39.40 41.56 -3.27
N GLN A 189 38.30 40.82 -3.46
CA GLN A 189 36.97 41.42 -3.39
C GLN A 189 36.66 41.97 -1.99
N ASN A 190 37.15 41.29 -0.94
CA ASN A 190 36.87 41.66 0.44
C ASN A 190 37.75 42.80 0.97
N THR A 191 38.97 42.99 0.43
CA THR A 191 39.94 43.96 0.99
C THR A 191 40.20 45.16 0.08
N PHE A 192 40.16 45.01 -1.25
CA PHE A 192 40.51 46.10 -2.17
C PHE A 192 39.37 47.10 -2.34
N TYR A 193 38.12 46.63 -2.31
CA TYR A 193 36.95 47.47 -2.54
C TYR A 193 36.20 47.74 -1.24
N ARG A 194 35.90 49.01 -0.97
CA ARG A 194 35.08 49.43 0.17
C ARG A 194 33.74 49.95 -0.35
N LYS A 195 32.65 49.64 0.36
CA LYS A 195 31.27 49.86 -0.12
C LYS A 195 31.02 51.33 -0.50
N MET A 196 31.18 52.27 0.43
CA MET A 196 30.83 53.68 0.21
C MET A 196 31.54 54.62 1.21
N ASN A 197 32.86 54.74 1.13
CA ASN A 197 33.52 55.83 1.86
C ASN A 197 34.77 56.31 1.13
N ILE A 198 34.85 57.63 0.94
CA ILE A 198 35.93 58.31 0.23
C ILE A 198 37.03 58.72 1.22
N LEU A 199 36.65 59.11 2.46
CA LEU A 199 37.58 59.58 3.49
C LEU A 199 37.34 58.82 4.80
N PHE A 200 38.37 58.16 5.30
CA PHE A 200 38.34 57.44 6.59
C PHE A 200 38.90 58.33 7.71
N PRO A 201 38.42 58.20 8.95
CA PRO A 201 38.99 58.92 10.07
C PRO A 201 40.46 58.51 10.28
N PRO A 202 41.33 59.43 10.73
CA PRO A 202 42.78 59.21 10.80
C PRO A 202 43.19 58.11 11.80
N SER A 203 42.31 57.71 12.72
CA SER A 203 42.56 56.66 13.72
C SER A 203 41.77 55.37 13.47
N ALA A 204 41.37 55.09 12.23
CA ALA A 204 40.51 53.95 11.92
C ALA A 204 41.15 52.58 12.18
N ALA A 205 42.48 52.50 12.24
CA ALA A 205 43.23 51.30 12.61
C ALA A 205 44.49 51.71 13.38
N ALA A 206 44.89 50.90 14.36
CA ALA A 206 46.19 51.06 15.00
C ALA A 206 47.30 50.67 14.02
N GLU A 207 48.27 51.55 13.80
CA GLU A 207 49.40 51.23 12.92
C GLU A 207 50.27 50.13 13.54
N PRO A 208 50.74 49.15 12.75
CA PRO A 208 51.61 48.10 13.26
C PRO A 208 52.96 48.69 13.70
N ALA A 209 53.45 48.27 14.87
CA ALA A 209 54.77 48.68 15.37
C ALA A 209 55.88 48.31 14.36
N PRO A 210 56.90 49.18 14.17
CA PRO A 210 57.99 48.89 13.25
C PRO A 210 58.72 47.62 13.68
N LEU A 211 58.82 46.65 12.77
CA LEU A 211 59.62 45.44 12.95
C LEU A 211 61.09 45.85 13.15
N LYS A 212 61.67 45.47 14.30
CA LYS A 212 63.11 45.58 14.58
C LYS A 212 63.88 44.46 13.89
#